data_AF-A0AAD8UYF4-F1
#
_entry.id   AF-A0AAD8UYF4-F1
#
_cell.length_a   1.000
_cell.length_b   1.000
_cell.length_c   1.000
_cell.angle_alpha   90.00
_cell.angle_beta   90.00
_cell.angle_gamma   90.00
#
_symmetry.space_group_name_H-M   'P 1'
#
loop_
_entity.id
_entity.type
_entity.pdbx_description
1 polymer ?
#
loop_
_entity_poly.entity_id
_entity_poly.type
_entity_poly.pdbx_seq_one_letter_code
_entity_poly.pdbx_strand_id
1 'polypeptide(L)'
;MRLSSGSILRASLVAAAWLASAVLAIPQVVDREDPPPNPPPALSPQSPIATAEQVEITGPNQTTATATAPQQQNKPPIPITVHLFESSPGVKTCRGSAFVTMVLPADAAREPAFTSRDGQCYELSETAQCGIFAGNKADGCEAKLFRGSRCTEFANLAVFQEELRPVGGFFASISIKCGIAPVEPKPLSLGNLGGKLQKPPGKGSRAARAVDAAMRAA
;
A
#
# COMPACT_ATOMS: atom_id res chain seq x y z
N MET A 1 7.91 27.86 -72.54
CA MET A 1 8.09 26.64 -73.36
C MET A 1 7.93 25.40 -72.46
N ARG A 2 7.36 24.31 -72.99
CA ARG A 2 7.43 22.87 -72.62
C ARG A 2 8.12 22.50 -71.27
N LEU A 3 7.45 21.87 -70.29
CA LEU A 3 6.92 20.49 -70.16
C LEU A 3 7.92 19.43 -69.61
N SER A 4 7.65 18.90 -68.40
CA SER A 4 7.75 17.48 -67.96
C SER A 4 7.33 17.44 -66.47
N SER A 5 6.41 16.64 -65.92
CA SER A 5 5.69 15.39 -66.29
C SER A 5 6.49 14.09 -66.09
N GLY A 6 5.86 13.12 -65.39
CA GLY A 6 6.34 11.76 -65.08
C GLY A 6 6.69 11.53 -63.59
N SER A 7 6.37 10.41 -62.92
CA SER A 7 5.62 9.21 -63.34
C SER A 7 5.05 8.42 -62.14
N ILE A 8 4.14 7.47 -62.44
CA ILE A 8 3.31 6.65 -61.53
C ILE A 8 4.03 5.37 -61.06
N LEU A 9 3.72 4.87 -59.84
CA LEU A 9 3.72 3.45 -59.38
C LEU A 9 3.09 3.43 -57.96
N ARG A 10 1.91 2.90 -57.61
CA ARG A 10 1.20 1.60 -57.77
C ARG A 10 1.75 0.42 -56.96
N ALA A 11 0.87 -0.15 -56.11
CA ALA A 11 0.95 -1.41 -55.35
C ALA A 11 1.96 -1.43 -54.17
N SER A 12 1.76 -2.19 -53.09
CA SER A 12 0.97 -3.42 -52.94
C SER A 12 0.24 -3.57 -51.60
N LEU A 13 -0.87 -4.31 -51.62
CA LEU A 13 -1.49 -4.90 -50.42
C LEU A 13 -0.64 -6.10 -49.95
N VAL A 14 -0.44 -6.24 -48.63
CA VAL A 14 -0.05 -7.51 -48.00
C VAL A 14 -0.96 -7.74 -46.80
N ALA A 15 -1.93 -8.63 -46.97
CA ALA A 15 -2.70 -9.17 -45.85
C ALA A 15 -1.88 -10.31 -45.22
N ALA A 16 -1.49 -10.17 -43.95
CA ALA A 16 -0.84 -11.22 -43.19
C ALA A 16 -1.81 -11.79 -42.16
N ALA A 17 -2.30 -13.00 -42.41
CA ALA A 17 -3.16 -13.73 -41.47
C ALA A 17 -2.32 -14.31 -40.33
N TRP A 18 -2.77 -14.15 -39.09
CA TRP A 18 -2.21 -14.84 -37.92
C TRP A 18 -3.29 -15.54 -37.10
N LEU A 19 -3.42 -16.83 -37.42
CA LEU A 19 -3.78 -17.98 -36.57
C LEU A 19 -4.38 -17.68 -35.20
N ALA A 20 -5.67 -18.02 -35.05
CA ALA A 20 -6.22 -18.37 -33.74
C ALA A 20 -5.69 -19.74 -33.29
N SER A 21 -5.27 -19.87 -32.03
CA SER A 21 -5.02 -21.16 -31.38
C SER A 21 -5.66 -21.13 -30.01
N ALA A 22 -6.76 -21.87 -29.86
CA ALA A 22 -7.55 -21.91 -28.64
C ALA A 22 -7.00 -22.95 -27.66
N VAL A 23 -6.92 -22.50 -26.41
CA VAL A 23 -6.59 -23.20 -25.16
C VAL A 23 -7.15 -24.63 -25.06
N LEU A 24 -6.29 -25.58 -24.66
CA LEU A 24 -6.64 -26.63 -23.69
C LEU A 24 -5.40 -26.98 -22.83
N ALA A 25 -5.22 -26.22 -21.74
CA ALA A 25 -4.26 -26.57 -20.69
C ALA A 25 -5.02 -27.29 -19.56
N ILE A 26 -4.82 -28.60 -19.44
CA ILE A 26 -5.38 -29.41 -18.35
C ILE A 26 -4.50 -29.18 -17.11
N PRO A 27 -5.05 -28.67 -15.99
CA PRO A 27 -4.29 -28.62 -14.74
C PRO A 27 -4.18 -30.03 -14.17
N GLN A 28 -2.98 -30.61 -14.24
CA GLN A 28 -2.66 -31.80 -13.46
C GLN A 28 -2.63 -31.43 -11.98
N VAL A 29 -3.58 -31.95 -11.21
CA VAL A 29 -3.54 -31.88 -9.75
C VAL A 29 -2.43 -32.84 -9.30
N VAL A 30 -1.24 -32.30 -9.08
CA VAL A 30 -0.21 -32.98 -8.30
C VAL A 30 -0.60 -32.94 -6.84
N ASP A 31 -1.10 -34.07 -6.35
CA ASP A 31 -1.29 -34.31 -4.93
C ASP A 31 0.05 -34.10 -4.21
N ARG A 32 0.08 -33.16 -3.28
CA ARG A 32 1.30 -32.78 -2.56
C ARG A 32 1.28 -33.46 -1.20
N GLU A 33 1.77 -34.68 -1.21
CA GLU A 33 1.95 -35.52 -0.02
C GLU A 33 2.80 -34.79 1.03
N ASP A 34 2.28 -34.70 2.26
CA ASP A 34 2.78 -33.83 3.33
C ASP A 34 3.78 -34.59 4.24
N PRO A 35 5.06 -34.19 4.33
CA PRO A 35 6.03 -34.85 5.19
C PRO A 35 5.87 -34.41 6.67
N PRO A 36 5.92 -35.34 7.63
CA PRO A 36 5.54 -35.06 9.02
C PRO A 36 6.53 -34.16 9.77
N PRO A 37 6.07 -33.37 10.77
CA PRO A 37 6.92 -32.55 11.60
C PRO A 37 7.66 -33.40 12.65
N ASN A 38 8.99 -33.34 12.66
CA ASN A 38 9.80 -33.90 13.75
C ASN A 38 9.73 -32.98 15.00
N PRO A 39 9.50 -33.53 16.21
CA PRO A 39 9.51 -32.76 17.45
C PRO A 39 10.93 -32.57 18.02
N PRO A 40 11.25 -31.42 18.64
CA PRO A 40 12.41 -31.30 19.51
C PRO A 40 12.16 -31.98 20.87
N PRO A 41 13.13 -32.70 21.45
CA PRO A 41 12.96 -33.33 22.76
C PRO A 41 13.00 -32.28 23.88
N ALA A 42 12.03 -32.36 24.78
CA ALA A 42 12.06 -31.64 26.06
C ALA A 42 12.85 -32.44 27.11
N LEU A 43 13.47 -31.75 28.07
CA LEU A 43 13.48 -32.12 29.49
C LEU A 43 13.99 -30.93 30.35
N SER A 44 13.34 -30.73 31.50
CA SER A 44 13.45 -29.58 32.43
C SER A 44 14.49 -29.87 33.55
N PRO A 45 14.49 -29.25 34.78
CA PRO A 45 13.83 -28.05 35.33
C PRO A 45 14.87 -27.04 35.95
N GLN A 46 14.57 -25.87 36.52
CA GLN A 46 13.87 -25.59 37.79
C GLN A 46 13.50 -24.09 37.93
N SER A 47 12.35 -23.81 38.57
CA SER A 47 11.96 -22.49 39.09
C SER A 47 12.39 -22.35 40.56
N PRO A 48 12.63 -21.13 41.09
CA PRO A 48 11.58 -20.35 41.79
C PRO A 48 11.76 -18.80 41.69
N ILE A 49 10.92 -17.87 42.23
CA ILE A 49 9.47 -17.74 42.54
C ILE A 49 9.18 -16.21 42.72
N ALA A 50 7.96 -15.75 42.40
CA ALA A 50 7.39 -14.40 42.73
C ALA A 50 8.06 -13.17 42.04
N THR A 51 7.42 -12.00 41.87
CA THR A 51 6.19 -11.46 42.49
C THR A 51 5.28 -10.77 41.47
N ALA A 52 3.96 -10.86 41.67
CA ALA A 52 2.96 -10.06 40.95
C ALA A 52 2.23 -9.13 41.95
N GLU A 53 2.63 -7.87 41.98
CA GLU A 53 2.07 -6.77 42.79
C GLU A 53 2.35 -5.45 42.03
N GLN A 54 1.48 -4.45 41.95
CA GLN A 54 0.10 -4.25 42.44
C GLN A 54 -0.66 -3.37 41.42
N VAL A 55 -1.99 -3.48 41.38
CA VAL A 55 -2.85 -2.44 40.77
C VAL A 55 -3.17 -1.42 41.85
N GLU A 56 -2.71 -0.18 41.70
CA GLU A 56 -3.14 0.93 42.57
C GLU A 56 -4.04 1.90 41.79
N ILE A 57 -5.26 2.05 42.28
CA ILE A 57 -6.23 3.05 41.80
C ILE A 57 -6.15 4.24 42.73
N THR A 58 -5.65 5.37 42.23
CA THR A 58 -5.70 6.66 42.94
C THR A 58 -6.38 7.71 42.05
N GLY A 59 -7.12 8.63 42.67
CA GLY A 59 -8.12 9.48 42.01
C GLY A 59 -7.61 10.58 41.06
N PRO A 60 -8.54 11.36 40.48
CA PRO A 60 -8.25 12.27 39.37
C PRO A 60 -7.54 13.54 39.85
N ASN A 61 -6.21 13.56 39.78
CA ASN A 61 -5.44 14.76 40.09
C ASN A 61 -5.27 15.65 38.84
N GLN A 62 -5.73 16.89 38.94
CA GLN A 62 -5.74 17.84 37.84
C GLN A 62 -4.31 18.24 37.47
N THR A 63 -3.78 17.68 36.38
CA THR A 63 -2.50 18.12 35.83
C THR A 63 -2.75 18.95 34.59
N THR A 64 -2.31 20.21 34.63
CA THR A 64 -2.43 21.18 33.54
C THR A 64 -1.84 20.58 32.26
N ALA A 65 -2.69 20.32 31.27
CA ALA A 65 -2.24 19.80 29.98
C ALA A 65 -1.55 20.93 29.18
N THR A 66 -0.28 21.18 29.48
CA THR A 66 0.62 21.84 28.53
C THR A 66 0.64 20.96 27.30
N ALA A 67 0.07 21.46 26.20
CA ALA A 67 0.04 20.75 24.94
C ALA A 67 1.48 20.59 24.42
N THR A 68 2.12 19.48 24.76
CA THR A 68 3.39 19.08 24.16
C THR A 68 3.10 18.88 22.68
N ALA A 69 3.59 19.81 21.85
CA ALA A 69 3.60 19.63 20.40
C ALA A 69 4.20 18.25 20.10
N PRO A 70 3.61 17.47 19.18
CA PRO A 70 4.07 16.11 18.93
C PRO A 70 5.56 16.17 18.58
N GLN A 71 6.41 15.61 19.44
CA GLN A 71 7.83 15.56 19.19
C GLN A 71 8.04 14.87 17.85
N GLN A 72 8.61 15.61 16.91
CA GLN A 72 8.96 15.09 15.59
C GLN A 72 10.01 13.99 15.85
N GLN A 73 9.55 12.74 15.88
CA GLN A 73 10.35 11.61 16.31
C GLN A 73 11.55 11.52 15.37
N ASN A 74 12.74 11.74 15.92
CA ASN A 74 13.96 12.04 15.17
C ASN A 74 14.53 10.75 14.55
N LYS A 75 13.76 10.16 13.64
CA LYS A 75 14.08 8.93 12.92
C LYS A 75 15.23 9.22 11.96
N PRO A 76 16.22 8.32 11.80
CA PRO A 76 17.29 8.50 10.83
C PRO A 76 16.72 8.78 9.43
N PRO A 77 17.28 9.75 8.66
CA PRO A 77 16.80 10.07 7.33
C PRO A 77 16.84 8.84 6.42
N ILE A 78 15.69 8.44 5.88
CA ILE A 78 15.59 7.36 4.90
C ILE A 78 15.95 7.93 3.53
N PRO A 79 16.86 7.31 2.76
CA PRO A 79 17.20 7.79 1.43
C PRO A 79 16.01 7.65 0.47
N ILE A 80 15.81 8.66 -0.38
CA ILE A 80 14.78 8.64 -1.42
C ILE A 80 15.25 7.69 -2.53
N THR A 81 14.57 6.54 -2.67
CA THR A 81 15.00 5.43 -3.52
C THR A 81 13.86 4.87 -4.36
N VAL A 82 14.21 4.40 -5.56
CA VAL A 82 13.30 3.65 -6.43
C VAL A 82 13.99 2.40 -6.95
N HIS A 83 13.33 1.26 -6.78
CA HIS A 83 13.75 -0.04 -7.33
C HIS A 83 12.67 -0.56 -8.27
N LEU A 84 13.01 -0.88 -9.53
CA LEU A 84 12.07 -1.34 -10.54
C LEU A 84 12.40 -2.75 -11.02
N PHE A 85 11.36 -3.53 -11.28
CA PHE A 85 11.42 -4.96 -11.56
C PHE A 85 10.55 -5.28 -12.79
N GLU A 86 11.04 -6.11 -13.71
CA GLU A 86 10.27 -6.63 -14.85
C GLU A 86 9.14 -7.57 -14.42
N SER A 87 9.16 -8.04 -13.18
CA SER A 87 8.23 -9.05 -12.66
C SER A 87 6.99 -8.45 -12.00
N SER A 88 5.91 -9.24 -11.95
CA SER A 88 4.69 -8.86 -11.26
C SER A 88 4.87 -8.75 -9.74
N PRO A 89 4.11 -7.87 -9.06
CA PRO A 89 4.15 -7.75 -7.61
C PRO A 89 3.81 -9.08 -6.89
N GLY A 90 4.58 -9.39 -5.85
CA GLY A 90 4.22 -10.37 -4.84
C GLY A 90 3.37 -9.74 -3.73
N VAL A 91 3.01 -10.53 -2.72
CA VAL A 91 2.14 -10.11 -1.60
C VAL A 91 2.76 -8.99 -0.75
N LYS A 92 4.10 -8.94 -0.65
CA LYS A 92 4.83 -7.95 0.16
C LYS A 92 6.02 -7.28 -0.56
N THR A 93 6.48 -7.82 -1.69
CA THR A 93 7.67 -7.34 -2.41
C THR A 93 7.44 -7.48 -3.92
N CYS A 94 8.23 -6.79 -4.74
CA CYS A 94 8.45 -7.23 -6.12
C CYS A 94 9.25 -8.54 -6.13
N ARG A 95 9.24 -9.29 -7.25
CA ARG A 95 9.95 -10.58 -7.38
C ARG A 95 11.21 -10.42 -8.23
N GLY A 96 12.18 -11.31 -8.05
CA GLY A 96 13.44 -11.27 -8.81
C GLY A 96 14.34 -10.09 -8.44
N SER A 97 15.29 -9.77 -9.31
CA SER A 97 16.22 -8.64 -9.17
C SER A 97 15.62 -7.35 -9.74
N ALA A 98 16.03 -6.21 -9.17
CA ALA A 98 15.70 -4.90 -9.75
C ALA A 98 16.63 -4.60 -10.94
N PHE A 99 16.07 -4.21 -12.08
CA PHE A 99 16.84 -3.78 -13.27
C PHE A 99 17.18 -2.28 -13.21
N VAL A 100 16.38 -1.49 -12.49
CA VAL A 100 16.73 -0.12 -12.08
C VAL A 100 16.81 -0.05 -10.57
N THR A 101 17.90 0.53 -10.07
CA THR A 101 18.02 1.04 -8.70
C THR A 101 18.55 2.46 -8.78
N MET A 102 17.74 3.43 -8.37
CA MET A 102 18.09 4.85 -8.36
C MET A 102 17.93 5.43 -6.97
N VAL A 103 18.85 6.32 -6.60
CA VAL A 103 18.83 7.10 -5.36
C VAL A 103 18.73 8.56 -5.78
N LEU A 104 17.74 9.28 -5.28
CA LEU A 104 17.58 10.71 -5.53
C LEU A 104 18.45 11.53 -4.56
N PRO A 105 18.79 12.78 -4.89
CA PRO A 105 19.44 13.71 -3.96
C PRO A 105 18.66 13.83 -2.65
N ALA A 106 19.37 13.95 -1.52
CA ALA A 106 18.74 14.09 -0.21
C ALA A 106 17.93 15.40 -0.08
N ASP A 107 18.23 16.39 -0.90
CA ASP A 107 17.56 17.68 -1.03
C ASP A 107 16.64 17.79 -2.25
N ALA A 108 16.26 16.67 -2.88
CA ALA A 108 15.32 16.63 -4.01
C ALA A 108 14.00 17.39 -3.74
N ALA A 109 13.53 17.44 -2.48
CA ALA A 109 12.37 18.24 -2.08
C ALA A 109 12.53 19.77 -2.22
N ARG A 110 13.74 20.25 -2.55
CA ARG A 110 14.10 21.67 -2.76
C ARG A 110 14.70 21.93 -4.14
N GLU A 111 15.13 20.90 -4.86
CA GLU A 111 15.72 21.03 -6.19
C GLU A 111 14.67 21.40 -7.26
N PRO A 112 14.95 22.35 -8.18
CA PRO A 112 14.03 22.72 -9.25
C PRO A 112 13.61 21.57 -10.18
N ALA A 113 14.47 20.56 -10.39
CA ALA A 113 14.17 19.41 -11.24
C ALA A 113 12.95 18.63 -10.71
N PHE A 114 12.93 18.34 -9.42
CA PHE A 114 11.89 17.56 -8.76
C PHE A 114 10.73 18.39 -8.21
N THR A 115 10.91 19.69 -7.95
CA THR A 115 9.84 20.58 -7.44
C THR A 115 9.02 21.25 -8.55
N SER A 116 9.43 21.09 -9.82
CA SER A 116 8.68 21.57 -10.99
C SER A 116 7.24 21.04 -11.05
N ARG A 117 6.39 21.65 -11.89
CA ARG A 117 4.97 21.26 -12.02
C ARG A 117 4.82 19.76 -12.28
N ASP A 118 5.60 19.27 -13.24
CA ASP A 118 5.46 17.94 -13.85
C ASP A 118 6.46 16.91 -13.29
N GLY A 119 7.48 17.37 -12.56
CA GLY A 119 8.55 16.55 -11.99
C GLY A 119 9.69 16.27 -12.97
N GLN A 120 10.66 15.49 -12.52
CA GLN A 120 11.75 14.99 -13.36
C GLN A 120 11.33 13.69 -14.04
N CYS A 121 11.23 13.72 -15.37
CA CYS A 121 10.92 12.53 -16.17
C CYS A 121 12.15 11.66 -16.42
N TYR A 122 11.98 10.35 -16.30
CA TYR A 122 12.97 9.30 -16.55
C TYR A 122 12.41 8.28 -17.53
N GLU A 123 13.18 7.99 -18.57
CA GLU A 123 12.94 6.86 -19.47
C GLU A 123 13.52 5.59 -18.85
N LEU A 124 12.82 4.46 -18.96
CA LEU A 124 13.34 3.17 -18.55
C LEU A 124 13.96 2.44 -19.74
N SER A 125 15.01 1.65 -19.50
CA SER A 125 15.56 0.76 -20.53
C SER A 125 14.59 -0.37 -20.91
N GLU A 126 13.73 -0.75 -19.97
CA GLU A 126 12.81 -1.88 -20.06
C GLU A 126 11.49 -1.57 -19.34
N THR A 127 10.41 -2.27 -19.69
CA THR A 127 9.09 -2.08 -19.08
C THR A 127 9.05 -2.72 -17.69
N ALA A 128 8.93 -1.89 -16.65
CA ALA A 128 8.69 -2.37 -15.29
C ALA A 128 7.25 -2.90 -15.14
N GLN A 129 7.09 -3.95 -14.33
CA GLN A 129 5.80 -4.49 -13.89
C GLN A 129 5.54 -4.26 -12.38
N CYS A 130 6.60 -3.96 -11.62
CA CYS A 130 6.55 -3.66 -10.20
C CYS A 130 7.64 -2.65 -9.83
N GLY A 131 7.33 -1.72 -8.93
CA GLY A 131 8.30 -0.79 -8.35
C GLY A 131 8.15 -0.67 -6.83
N ILE A 132 9.25 -0.39 -6.14
CA ILE A 132 9.30 -0.05 -4.72
C ILE A 132 9.83 1.39 -4.62
N PHE A 133 9.08 2.26 -3.95
CA PHE A 133 9.35 3.70 -3.85
C PHE A 133 9.43 4.08 -2.36
N ALA A 134 10.63 4.36 -1.87
CA ALA A 134 10.88 4.55 -0.44
C ALA A 134 11.55 5.89 -0.14
N GLY A 135 11.15 6.56 0.95
CA GLY A 135 11.64 7.88 1.34
C GLY A 135 10.89 8.43 2.55
N ASN A 136 11.30 9.58 3.10
CA ASN A 136 10.61 10.16 4.25
C ASN A 136 9.32 10.83 3.80
N LYS A 137 8.26 10.76 4.61
CA LYS A 137 7.01 11.50 4.33
C LYS A 137 7.22 13.02 4.28
N ALA A 138 8.25 13.53 4.96
CA ALA A 138 8.62 14.94 4.95
C ALA A 138 9.18 15.42 3.61
N ASP A 139 9.71 14.53 2.77
CA ASP A 139 10.27 14.88 1.46
C ASP A 139 9.17 15.10 0.40
N GLY A 140 7.95 14.64 0.69
CA GLY A 140 6.77 14.88 -0.14
C GLY A 140 6.91 14.36 -1.57
N CYS A 141 7.51 13.17 -1.76
CA CYS A 141 7.76 12.62 -3.08
C CYS A 141 6.61 11.72 -3.60
N GLU A 142 6.26 11.91 -4.87
CA GLU A 142 5.38 11.06 -5.67
C GLU A 142 6.07 10.68 -7.00
N ALA A 143 5.78 9.49 -7.53
CA ALA A 143 6.15 9.09 -8.88
C ALA A 143 4.90 8.78 -9.70
N LYS A 144 4.70 9.51 -10.79
CA LYS A 144 3.70 9.19 -11.82
C LYS A 144 4.30 8.15 -12.75
N LEU A 145 3.61 7.03 -12.94
CA LEU A 145 4.04 5.89 -13.74
C LEU A 145 3.30 5.92 -15.08
N PHE A 146 4.03 5.71 -16.17
CA PHE A 146 3.59 5.97 -17.53
C PHE A 146 3.84 4.77 -18.44
N ARG A 147 2.84 4.38 -19.24
CA ARG A 147 2.94 3.27 -20.20
C ARG A 147 3.77 3.62 -21.43
N GLY A 148 3.64 4.86 -21.90
CA GLY A 148 4.40 5.36 -23.03
C GLY A 148 5.78 5.86 -22.62
N SER A 149 6.61 6.13 -23.62
CA SER A 149 7.89 6.83 -23.46
C SER A 149 7.68 8.29 -23.03
N ARG A 150 8.71 8.93 -22.48
CA ARG A 150 8.77 10.39 -22.21
C ARG A 150 7.63 10.89 -21.33
N CYS A 151 7.20 10.09 -20.36
CA CYS A 151 6.13 10.37 -19.42
C CYS A 151 4.77 10.64 -20.10
N THR A 152 4.43 9.80 -21.08
CA THR A 152 3.14 9.80 -21.79
C THR A 152 2.29 8.59 -21.40
N GLU A 153 0.95 8.69 -21.52
CA GLU A 153 0.01 7.63 -21.13
C GLU A 153 0.09 7.26 -19.64
N PHE A 154 -0.49 8.10 -18.78
CA PHE A 154 -0.54 7.86 -17.33
C PHE A 154 -1.18 6.50 -17.00
N ALA A 155 -0.50 5.73 -16.14
CA ALA A 155 -0.88 4.38 -15.76
C ALA A 155 -1.21 4.25 -14.27
N ASN A 156 -0.38 4.82 -13.38
CA ASN A 156 -0.55 4.71 -11.94
C ASN A 156 0.24 5.82 -11.19
N LEU A 157 -0.03 6.01 -9.89
CA LEU A 157 0.71 6.89 -9.00
C LEU A 157 1.31 6.08 -7.85
N ALA A 158 2.62 6.24 -7.61
CA ALA A 158 3.29 5.76 -6.41
C ALA A 158 3.60 6.95 -5.49
N VAL A 159 3.37 6.80 -4.19
CA VAL A 159 3.78 7.77 -3.17
C VAL A 159 4.93 7.16 -2.39
N PHE A 160 6.02 7.92 -2.21
CA PHE A 160 7.18 7.46 -1.47
C PHE A 160 6.83 7.39 0.02
N GLN A 161 7.14 6.26 0.64
CA GLN A 161 6.83 6.01 2.05
C GLN A 161 8.01 5.35 2.76
N GLU A 162 8.03 5.43 4.08
CA GLU A 162 9.04 4.77 4.91
C GLU A 162 8.89 3.25 4.95
N GLU A 163 7.71 2.75 4.56
CA GLU A 163 7.38 1.33 4.46
C GLU A 163 7.55 0.86 3.01
N LEU A 164 8.32 -0.21 2.81
CA LEU A 164 8.53 -0.81 1.50
C LEU A 164 7.23 -1.44 0.99
N ARG A 165 6.54 -0.74 0.09
CA ARG A 165 5.29 -1.20 -0.54
C ARG A 165 5.49 -1.42 -2.04
N PRO A 166 5.15 -2.62 -2.58
CA PRO A 166 5.22 -2.86 -4.01
C PRO A 166 4.05 -2.16 -4.72
N VAL A 167 4.37 -1.37 -5.75
CA VAL A 167 3.40 -0.74 -6.65
C VAL A 167 3.43 -1.50 -7.97
N GLY A 168 2.33 -2.19 -8.27
CA GLY A 168 2.15 -2.91 -9.53
C GLY A 168 1.68 -2.03 -10.68
N GLY A 169 2.01 -2.45 -11.90
CA GLY A 169 1.54 -1.84 -13.15
C GLY A 169 2.59 -1.96 -14.24
N PHE A 170 2.18 -1.89 -15.50
CA PHE A 170 3.10 -1.86 -16.64
C PHE A 170 3.48 -0.40 -16.96
N PHE A 171 4.76 -0.05 -16.87
CA PHE A 171 5.25 1.30 -17.15
C PHE A 171 6.65 1.29 -17.78
N ALA A 172 6.86 2.17 -18.77
CA ALA A 172 8.09 2.35 -19.54
C ALA A 172 8.79 3.70 -19.26
N SER A 173 8.10 4.64 -18.59
CA SER A 173 8.71 5.86 -18.06
C SER A 173 8.07 6.26 -16.73
N ILE A 174 8.77 7.08 -15.95
CA ILE A 174 8.31 7.60 -14.66
C ILE A 174 8.63 9.09 -14.54
N SER A 175 7.73 9.90 -13.98
CA SER A 175 8.06 11.26 -13.55
C SER A 175 8.02 11.35 -12.04
N ILE A 176 9.14 11.76 -11.43
CA ILE A 176 9.28 11.89 -9.98
C ILE A 176 9.20 13.35 -9.59
N LYS A 177 8.31 13.67 -8.66
CA LYS A 177 8.10 15.00 -8.11
C LYS A 177 8.26 14.94 -6.58
N CYS A 178 8.95 15.91 -6.00
CA CYS A 178 9.17 16.03 -4.55
C CYS A 178 8.80 17.43 -4.03
N GLY A 179 8.83 17.61 -2.72
CA GLY A 179 8.45 18.87 -2.07
C GLY A 179 6.95 19.11 -2.02
N ILE A 180 6.12 18.07 -2.21
CA ILE A 180 4.66 18.19 -2.10
C ILE A 180 4.29 18.35 -0.63
N ALA A 181 3.68 19.49 -0.29
CA ALA A 181 3.22 19.78 1.06
C ALA A 181 2.24 18.68 1.55
N PRO A 182 2.47 18.07 2.72
CA PRO A 182 1.53 17.11 3.30
C PRO A 182 0.15 17.75 3.49
N VAL A 183 -0.85 17.23 2.78
CA VAL A 183 -2.24 17.62 3.01
C VAL A 183 -2.74 16.85 4.22
N GLU A 184 -2.69 17.47 5.40
CA GLU A 184 -3.33 16.91 6.58
C GLU A 184 -4.84 16.83 6.34
N PRO A 185 -5.45 15.61 6.32
CA PRO A 185 -6.87 15.50 6.15
C PRO A 185 -7.57 16.11 7.36
N LYS A 186 -8.48 17.07 7.13
CA LYS A 186 -9.30 17.65 8.19
C LYS A 186 -9.90 16.51 9.02
N PRO A 187 -9.79 16.52 10.37
CA PRO A 187 -10.30 15.45 11.21
C PRO A 187 -11.74 15.13 10.83
N LEU A 188 -12.01 13.85 10.52
CA LEU A 188 -13.35 13.39 10.21
C LEU A 188 -14.22 13.67 11.44
N SER A 189 -15.08 14.68 11.33
CA SER A 189 -16.04 15.01 12.36
C SER A 189 -17.06 13.89 12.45
N LEU A 190 -16.80 12.88 13.30
CA LEU A 190 -17.72 11.80 13.67
C LEU A 190 -18.91 12.30 14.51
N GLY A 191 -19.37 13.52 14.23
CA GLY A 191 -20.56 14.11 14.82
C GLY A 191 -21.74 13.18 14.58
N ASN A 192 -22.37 12.76 15.67
CA ASN A 192 -23.59 11.95 15.76
C ASN A 192 -23.43 10.41 15.72
N LEU A 193 -22.22 9.83 15.66
CA LEU A 193 -22.05 8.39 15.94
C LEU A 193 -22.03 8.06 17.44
N GLY A 194 -21.85 9.06 18.31
CA GLY A 194 -21.97 8.94 19.78
C GLY A 194 -23.38 9.15 20.33
N GLY A 195 -24.43 9.13 19.51
CA GLY A 195 -25.79 9.53 19.88
C GLY A 195 -26.84 8.43 19.75
N LYS A 196 -27.37 7.97 20.89
CA LYS A 196 -28.50 7.01 21.03
C LYS A 196 -28.19 5.53 20.77
N LEU A 197 -27.33 4.96 21.61
CA LEU A 197 -27.60 3.60 22.09
C LEU A 197 -28.90 3.65 22.89
N GLN A 198 -30.04 3.36 22.25
CA GLN A 198 -31.33 3.34 22.93
C GLN A 198 -31.33 2.20 23.94
N LYS A 199 -31.27 2.52 25.23
CA LYS A 199 -31.50 1.53 26.28
C LYS A 199 -32.92 0.98 26.09
N PRO A 200 -33.11 -0.32 25.80
CA PRO A 200 -34.44 -0.86 25.57
C PRO A 200 -35.31 -0.59 26.82
N PRO A 201 -36.58 -0.17 26.65
CA PRO A 201 -37.43 0.15 27.78
C PRO A 201 -37.58 -1.08 28.68
N GLY A 202 -37.12 -0.94 29.93
CA GLY A 202 -37.16 -2.01 30.91
C GLY A 202 -38.60 -2.45 31.14
N LYS A 203 -38.96 -3.64 30.65
CA LYS A 203 -40.32 -4.19 30.77
C LYS A 203 -40.54 -4.62 32.22
N GLY A 204 -41.07 -3.69 33.01
CA GLY A 204 -41.35 -3.91 34.43
C GLY A 204 -42.22 -5.13 34.69
N SER A 205 -41.83 -5.90 35.70
CA SER A 205 -42.74 -6.59 36.64
C SER A 205 -43.99 -7.27 36.05
N ARG A 206 -43.84 -8.28 35.19
CA ARG A 206 -44.93 -9.26 34.90
C ARG A 206 -44.52 -10.74 34.82
N ALA A 207 -43.27 -11.10 35.13
CA ALA A 207 -42.84 -12.50 35.23
C ALA A 207 -43.02 -13.10 36.65
N ALA A 208 -42.89 -12.29 37.71
CA ALA A 208 -42.91 -12.76 39.10
C ALA A 208 -44.32 -13.07 39.68
N ARG A 209 -45.40 -12.83 38.93
CA ARG A 209 -46.79 -13.18 39.34
C ARG A 209 -47.39 -14.39 38.64
N ALA A 210 -46.67 -15.01 37.69
CA ALA A 210 -47.12 -16.23 37.02
C ALA A 210 -46.78 -17.51 37.80
N VAL A 211 -45.78 -17.47 38.68
CA VAL A 211 -45.32 -18.63 39.47
C VAL A 211 -46.05 -18.80 40.82
N ASP A 212 -46.56 -17.73 41.43
CA ASP A 212 -47.31 -17.83 42.71
C ASP A 212 -48.76 -18.32 42.48
N ALA A 213 -49.37 -17.96 41.34
CA ALA A 213 -50.71 -18.41 40.96
C ALA A 213 -50.78 -19.90 40.56
N ALA A 214 -49.63 -20.51 40.22
CA ALA A 214 -49.55 -21.93 39.86
C ALA A 214 -49.30 -22.86 41.06
N MET A 215 -48.95 -22.33 42.24
CA MET A 215 -48.73 -23.10 43.48
C MET A 215 -49.86 -22.94 44.52
N ARG A 216 -50.97 -22.29 44.16
CA ARG A 216 -52.19 -22.16 44.99
C ARG A 216 -53.46 -22.72 44.32
N ALA A 217 -53.29 -23.49 43.25
CA ALA A 217 -54.35 -24.18 42.53
C ALA A 217 -54.12 -25.70 42.44
N ALA A 218 -53.43 -26.24 43.45
CA ALA A 218 -53.20 -27.66 43.72
C ALA A 218 -53.45 -27.91 45.22
#